data_AF-A0A160UKZ6-F1
#
_entry.id   AF-A0A160UKZ6-F1
#
_cell.length_a   1.000
_cell.length_b   1.000
_cell.length_c   1.000
_cell.angle_alpha   90.00
_cell.angle_beta   90.00
_cell.angle_gamma   90.00
#
_symmetry.space_group_name_H-M   'P 1'
#
loop_
_entity.id
_entity.type
_entity.pdbx_description
1 polymer ?
#
loop_
_entity_poly.entity_id
_entity_poly.type
_entity_poly.pdbx_seq_one_letter_code
_entity_poly.pdbx_strand_id
1 'polypeptide(L)' 'MNRRIDEAVAARAYELWEHAGKPEGRDEDFWRLAEQELLNEDQSSPRRTPDTL' A
#
# COMPACT_ATOMS: atom_id res chain seq x y z
N MET A 1 13.76 9.84 2.43
CA MET A 1 13.44 8.48 2.91
C MET A 1 11.94 8.34 2.83
N ASN A 2 11.37 7.94 1.68
CA ASN A 2 9.94 7.61 1.50
C ASN A 2 9.66 6.96 0.11
N ARG A 3 10.70 6.44 -0.57
CA ARG A 3 10.54 5.77 -1.87
C ARG A 3 9.86 4.40 -1.74
N ARG A 4 10.02 3.75 -0.59
CA ARG A 4 9.46 2.41 -0.32
C ARG A 4 7.94 2.41 -0.18
N ILE A 5 7.35 3.52 0.24
CA ILE A 5 5.90 3.63 0.38
C ILE A 5 5.25 3.61 -0.99
N ASP A 6 5.78 4.37 -1.96
CA ASP A 6 5.27 4.43 -3.33
C ASP A 6 5.26 3.05 -4.01
N GLU A 7 6.35 2.29 -3.88
CA GLU A 7 6.45 0.92 -4.42
C GLU A 7 5.46 -0.05 -3.74
N ALA A 8 5.27 0.07 -2.42
CA ALA A 8 4.33 -0.76 -1.68
C ALA A 8 2.87 -0.43 -2.03
N VAL A 9 2.57 0.86 -2.22
CA VAL A 9 1.26 1.35 -2.65
C VAL A 9 0.95 0.84 -4.05
N ALA A 10 1.91 0.93 -4.97
CA ALA A 10 1.77 0.43 -6.32
C ALA A 10 1.48 -1.07 -6.36
N ALA A 11 2.24 -1.87 -5.61
CA ALA A 11 2.03 -3.32 -5.52
C ALA A 11 0.65 -3.66 -4.96
N ARG A 12 0.24 -3.00 -3.86
CA ARG A 12 -1.07 -3.23 -3.22
C ARG A 12 -2.23 -2.81 -4.09
N ALA A 13 -2.16 -1.63 -4.69
CA ALA A 13 -3.19 -1.11 -5.59
C ALA A 13 -3.36 -2.03 -6.80
N TYR A 14 -2.25 -2.52 -7.37
CA TYR A 14 -2.26 -3.43 -8.50
C TYR A 14 -2.88 -4.79 -8.15
N GLU A 15 -2.51 -5.39 -7.02
CA GLU A 15 -3.13 -6.64 -6.54
C GLU A 15 -4.65 -6.49 -6.34
N LEU A 16 -5.08 -5.41 -5.66
CA LEU A 16 -6.50 -5.13 -5.43
C LEU A 16 -7.25 -4.94 -6.74
N TRP A 17 -6.65 -4.22 -7.69
CA TRP A 17 -7.22 -3.97 -9.00
C TRP A 17 -7.31 -5.25 -9.85
N GLU A 18 -6.27 -6.10 -9.85
CA GLU A 18 -6.31 -7.41 -10.51
C GLU A 18 -7.40 -8.31 -9.91
N HIS A 19 -7.46 -8.39 -8.58
CA HIS A 19 -8.40 -9.25 -7.87
C HIS A 19 -9.85 -8.79 -8.05
N ALA A 20 -10.08 -7.48 -8.17
CA ALA A 20 -11.38 -6.88 -8.48
C ALA A 20 -11.81 -7.07 -9.95
N GLY A 21 -10.98 -7.67 -10.80
CA GLY A 21 -11.29 -7.90 -12.21
C GLY A 21 -10.94 -6.72 -13.13
N LYS A 22 -10.02 -5.85 -12.70
CA LYS A 22 -9.50 -4.70 -13.45
C LYS A 22 -10.61 -3.76 -13.96
N PRO A 23 -11.47 -3.24 -13.08
CA PRO A 23 -12.44 -2.23 -13.48
C PRO A 23 -11.71 -0.99 -14.01
N GLU A 24 -11.99 -0.61 -15.25
CA GLU A 24 -11.47 0.62 -15.85
C GLU A 24 -12.04 1.86 -15.13
N GLY A 25 -11.17 2.76 -14.68
CA GLY A 25 -11.55 4.01 -14.00
C GLY A 25 -11.75 3.88 -12.48
N ARG A 26 -11.34 2.76 -11.88
CA ARG A 26 -11.30 2.57 -10.42
C ARG A 26 -9.90 2.33 -9.86
N ASP A 27 -8.91 2.26 -10.73
CA ASP A 27 -7.49 2.15 -10.39
C ASP A 27 -7.02 3.28 -9.46
N GLU A 28 -7.46 4.53 -9.69
CA GLU A 28 -7.20 5.65 -8.76
C GLU A 28 -7.82 5.47 -7.37
N ASP A 29 -9.03 4.92 -7.27
CA ASP A 29 -9.67 4.62 -5.98
C ASP A 29 -8.88 3.56 -5.20
N PHE A 30 -8.44 2.50 -5.89
CA PHE A 30 -7.60 1.46 -5.28
C PHE A 30 -6.22 1.97 -4.88
N TRP A 31 -5.62 2.84 -5.70
CA TRP A 31 -4.35 3.50 -5.37
C TRP A 31 -4.47 4.34 -4.10
N ARG A 32 -5.49 5.20 -4.01
CA ARG A 32 -5.72 6.07 -2.84
C ARG A 32 -6.07 5.28 -1.57
N LEU A 33 -6.70 4.11 -1.71
CA LEU A 33 -6.96 3.19 -0.61
C LEU A 33 -5.66 2.56 -0.10
N ALA A 34 -4.87 1.98 -1.00
CA ALA A 34 -3.57 1.39 -0.68
C ALA A 34 -2.60 2.44 -0.08
N GLU A 35 -2.60 3.66 -0.63
CA GLU A 35 -1.83 4.78 -0.12
C GLU A 35 -2.23 5.13 1.30
N GLN A 36 -3.52 5.31 1.59
CA GLN A 36 -3.99 5.62 2.95
C GLN A 36 -3.65 4.53 3.96
N GLU A 37 -3.77 3.26 3.56
CA GLU A 37 -3.48 2.11 4.42
C GLU A 37 -2.00 2.08 4.79
N LEU A 38 -1.12 2.23 3.81
CA LEU A 38 0.34 2.24 4.01
C LEU A 38 0.85 3.50 4.71
N LEU A 39 0.26 4.67 4.42
CA LEU A 39 0.59 5.90 5.14
C LEU A 39 0.21 5.78 6.62
N ASN A 40 -0.93 5.16 6.94
CA ASN A 40 -1.35 4.93 8.33
C ASN A 40 -0.47 3.89 9.04
N GLU A 41 -0.07 2.82 8.34
CA GLU A 41 0.83 1.80 8.91
C GLU A 41 2.25 2.33 9.16
N ASP A 42 2.79 3.16 8.27
CA ASP A 42 4.09 3.82 8.43
C ASP A 42 4.09 4.81 9.60
N GLN A 43 3.03 5.64 9.71
CA GLN A 43 2.86 6.55 10.84
C GLN A 43 2.68 5.82 12.18
N SER A 44 2.09 4.63 12.17
CA SER A 44 1.88 3.81 13.38
C SER A 44 3.10 2.96 13.76
N SER A 45 4.15 2.91 12.93
CA SER A 45 5.27 2.00 13.13
C SER A 45 6.63 2.70 13.22
N PRO A 46 7.00 3.31 14.37
CA PRO A 46 8.40 3.52 14.66
C PRO A 46 9.14 2.25 15.13
N ARG A 47 8.49 1.08 15.31
CA ARG A 47 9.12 -0.07 16.02
C ARG A 47 8.64 -1.48 15.66
N ARG A 48 8.72 -1.91 14.40
CA ARG A 48 8.79 -3.36 14.12
C ARG A 48 10.11 -3.72 13.47
N THR A 49 11.18 -3.56 14.24
CA THR A 49 12.25 -4.56 14.22
C THR A 49 11.59 -5.88 14.60
N PRO A 50 11.62 -6.94 13.77
CA PRO A 50 11.46 -8.27 14.30
C PRO A 50 12.72 -8.49 15.15
N ASP A 51 12.57 -8.24 16.45
CA ASP A 51 13.42 -8.82 17.47
C ASP A 51 13.15 -10.33 17.39
N THR A 52 13.96 -11.01 16.59
CA THR A 52 14.01 -12.47 16.56
C THR A 52 15.42 -12.87 16.94
N LEU A 53 15.60 -12.99 18.26
CA LEU A 53 16.54 -13.82 19.03
C LEU A 53 18.04 -13.77 18.70
#